data_AF-A0A8T6YBM3-F1
#
_entry.id   AF-A0A8T6YBM3-F1
#
_cell.length_a   1.000
_cell.length_b   1.000
_cell.length_c   1.000
_cell.angle_alpha   90.00
_cell.angle_beta   90.00
_cell.angle_gamma   90.00
#
_symmetry.space_group_name_H-M   'P 1'
#
loop_
_entity.id
_entity.type
_entity.pdbx_description
1 polymer ?
#
loop_
_entity_poly.entity_id
_entity_poly.type
_entity_poly.pdbx_seq_one_letter_code
_entity_poly.pdbx_strand_id
1 'polypeptide(L)' 'MSGATDSKEILHELRTIREDLNYIKGHMVDIDSILTEEDYLSLQEYRKEKALERLISHEGLKNGLMGL' A
#
# COMPACT_ATOMS: atom_id res chain seq x y z
N MET A 1 33.80 -7.06 -29.06
CA MET A 1 33.90 -7.95 -27.88
C MET A 1 32.48 -8.37 -27.54
N SER A 2 32.23 -9.68 -27.50
CA SER A 2 30.90 -10.29 -27.51
C SER A 2 30.08 -9.90 -26.27
N GLY A 3 29.00 -9.13 -26.49
CA GLY A 3 27.99 -8.80 -25.49
C GLY A 3 27.08 -10.00 -25.22
N ALA A 4 27.56 -10.92 -24.40
CA ALA A 4 26.71 -11.86 -23.68
C ALA A 4 26.82 -11.47 -22.20
N THR A 5 25.96 -10.55 -21.77
CA THR A 5 25.75 -10.31 -20.33
C THR A 5 25.39 -11.67 -19.72
N ASP A 6 26.20 -12.18 -18.81
CA ASP A 6 26.00 -13.51 -18.25
C ASP A 6 24.61 -13.53 -17.60
N SER A 7 23.75 -14.46 -18.02
CA SER A 7 22.39 -14.56 -17.49
C SER A 7 22.39 -14.69 -15.95
N LYS A 8 23.48 -15.20 -15.37
CA LYS A 8 23.67 -15.25 -13.91
C LYS A 8 23.91 -13.88 -13.30
N GLU A 9 24.70 -13.02 -13.94
CA GLU A 9 24.91 -11.63 -13.50
C GLU A 9 23.59 -10.86 -13.56
N ILE A 10 22.82 -11.00 -14.64
CA ILE A 10 21.48 -10.36 -14.75
C ILE A 10 20.55 -10.83 -13.61
N LEU A 11 20.50 -12.14 -13.34
CA LEU A 11 19.65 -12.67 -12.26
C LEU A 11 20.10 -12.23 -10.87
N HIS A 12 21.41 -12.06 -10.67
CA HIS A 12 21.96 -11.52 -9.44
C HIS A 12 21.53 -10.07 -9.23
N GLU A 13 21.75 -9.21 -10.23
CA GLU A 13 21.35 -7.80 -10.18
C GLU A 13 19.84 -7.63 -9.98
N LEU A 14 19.01 -8.42 -10.66
CA LEU A 14 17.56 -8.39 -10.48
C LEU A 14 17.12 -8.79 -9.06
N ARG A 15 17.86 -9.70 -8.40
CA ARG A 15 17.59 -10.07 -7.02
C ARG A 15 17.95 -8.92 -6.09
N THR A 16 19.13 -8.32 -6.26
CA THR A 16 19.60 -7.17 -5.49
C THR A 16 18.61 -6.00 -5.60
N ILE A 17 18.20 -5.65 -6.83
CA ILE A 17 17.21 -4.59 -7.07
C ILE A 17 15.88 -4.89 -6.35
N ARG A 18 15.44 -6.15 -6.31
CA ARG A 18 14.21 -6.53 -5.62
C ARG A 18 14.34 -6.36 -4.10
N GLU A 19 15.47 -6.75 -3.54
CA GLU A 19 15.77 -6.61 -2.11
C GLU A 19 15.81 -5.13 -1.71
N ASP A 20 16.50 -4.29 -2.50
CA ASP A 20 16.55 -2.84 -2.31
C ASP A 20 15.17 -2.20 -2.42
N LEU A 21 14.37 -2.58 -3.42
CA LEU A 21 13.01 -2.07 -3.57
C LEU A 21 12.12 -2.44 -2.39
N ASN A 22 12.27 -3.64 -1.83
CA ASN A 22 11.51 -4.04 -0.64
C ASN A 22 11.96 -3.25 0.59
N TYR A 23 13.27 -3.01 0.75
CA TYR A 23 13.81 -2.16 1.80
C TYR A 23 13.27 -0.74 1.68
N ILE A 24 13.37 -0.12 0.50
CA ILE A 24 12.87 1.23 0.24
C ILE A 24 11.37 1.30 0.54
N LYS A 25 10.56 0.35 0.04
CA LYS A 25 9.11 0.33 0.31
C LYS A 25 8.78 0.21 1.80
N GLY A 26 9.55 -0.56 2.57
CA GLY A 26 9.38 -0.68 4.02
C GLY A 26 9.69 0.62 4.77
N HIS A 27 10.60 1.44 4.23
CA HIS A 27 11.04 2.71 4.83
C HIS A 27 10.36 3.94 4.20
N MET A 28 9.62 3.76 3.10
CA MET A 28 8.71 4.77 2.52
C MET A 28 7.38 4.86 3.29
N VAL A 29 7.24 4.16 4.42
CA VAL A 29 6.19 4.46 5.40
C VAL A 29 6.56 5.80 6.01
N ASP A 30 5.79 6.85 5.71
CA ASP A 30 6.02 8.22 6.19
C ASP A 30 6.32 8.22 7.69
N ILE A 31 7.60 8.36 8.04
CA ILE A 31 8.08 8.53 9.42
C ILE A 31 7.46 9.78 10.07
N ASP A 32 7.04 10.74 9.23
CA ASP A 32 6.35 11.98 9.64
C ASP A 32 4.83 11.83 9.77
N SER A 33 4.28 10.61 9.62
CA SER A 33 2.89 10.35 10.03
C SER A 33 2.79 10.40 11.55
N ILE A 34 2.53 11.58 12.09
CA ILE A 34 2.05 11.76 13.47
C ILE A 34 0.59 11.30 13.49
N LEU A 35 0.39 9.98 13.43
CA LEU A 35 -0.89 9.35 13.66
C LEU A 35 -0.93 8.97 15.14
N THR A 36 -1.99 9.37 15.82
CA THR A 36 -2.30 8.75 17.09
C THR A 36 -2.64 7.28 16.87
N GLU A 37 -2.60 6.47 17.92
CA GLU A 37 -3.03 5.07 17.84
C GLU A 37 -4.48 4.96 17.33
N GLU A 38 -5.34 5.91 17.71
CA GLU A 38 -6.72 6.00 17.24
C GLU A 38 -6.81 6.24 15.73
N ASP A 39 -5.99 7.14 15.18
CA ASP A 39 -5.95 7.40 13.74
C ASP A 39 -5.49 6.16 12.97
N TYR A 40 -4.50 5.44 13.50
CA TYR A 40 -4.01 4.20 12.90
C TYR A 40 -5.10 3.12 12.86
N LEU A 41 -5.80 2.91 13.98
CA LEU A 41 -6.89 1.94 14.06
C LEU A 41 -8.05 2.31 13.11
N SER A 42 -8.40 3.59 13.03
CA SER A 42 -9.42 4.11 12.12
C SER A 42 -9.05 3.86 10.65
N LEU A 43 -7.78 4.07 10.28
CA LEU A 43 -7.28 3.79 8.94
C LEU A 43 -7.30 2.29 8.60
N GLN A 44 -6.99 1.42 9.56
CA GLN A 44 -7.05 -0.03 9.37
C GLN A 44 -8.49 -0.50 9.10
N GLU A 45 -9.45 -0.03 9.90
CA GLU A 45 -10.86 -0.40 9.68
C GLU A 45 -11.38 0.14 8.35
N TYR A 46 -11.07 1.40 7.99
CA TYR A 46 -11.39 1.94 6.67
C TYR A 46 -10.87 1.08 5.53
N ARG A 47 -9.59 0.67 5.59
CA ARG A 47 -8.97 -0.17 4.54
C ARG A 47 -9.68 -1.52 4.40
N LYS A 48 -10.08 -2.12 5.52
CA LYS A 48 -10.82 -3.38 5.56
C LYS A 48 -12.24 -3.23 4.99
N GLU A 49 -12.99 -2.21 5.39
CA GLU A 49 -14.31 -1.92 4.82
C GLU A 49 -14.26 -1.66 3.33
N LYS A 50 -13.23 -0.94 2.87
CA LYS A 50 -12.97 -0.69 1.43
C LYS A 50 -12.72 -1.99 0.68
N ALA A 51 -11.86 -2.86 1.20
CA ALA A 51 -11.55 -4.15 0.57
C ALA A 51 -12.76 -5.09 0.50
N LEU A 52 -13.72 -4.93 1.43
CA LEU A 52 -14.97 -5.67 1.45
C LEU A 52 -16.11 -4.98 0.68
N GLU A 53 -15.84 -3.86 -0.01
CA GLU A 53 -16.83 -3.04 -0.73
C GLU A 53 -18.01 -2.58 0.14
N ARG A 54 -17.78 -2.39 1.45
CA ARG A 54 -18.80 -1.99 2.44
C ARG A 54 -18.92 -0.48 2.63
N LEU A 55 -18.03 0.29 2.00
CA LEU A 55 -18.07 1.75 2.07
C LEU A 55 -19.30 2.27 1.33
N ILE A 56 -20.10 3.08 2.01
CA ILE A 56 -21.19 3.83 1.40
C ILE A 56 -20.70 5.25 1.06
N SER A 57 -21.16 5.80 -0.06
CA SER A 57 -20.90 7.21 -0.37
C SER A 57 -21.60 8.11 0.64
N HIS A 58 -21.09 9.33 0.83
CA HIS A 58 -21.74 10.29 1.72
C HIS A 58 -23.20 10.58 1.30
N GLU A 59 -23.45 10.65 -0.02
CA GLU A 59 -24.79 10.78 -0.58
C GLU A 59 -25.66 9.55 -0.29
N GLY A 60 -25.12 8.34 -0.47
CA GLY A 60 -25.82 7.10 -0.15
C GLY A 60 -26.17 6.99 1.34
N LEU A 61 -25.25 7.40 2.22
CA LEU A 61 -25.48 7.44 3.66
C LEU A 61 -26.57 8.45 4.00
N LYS A 62 -26.51 9.65 3.43
CA LYS A 62 -27.52 10.68 3.63
C LYS A 62 -28.89 10.19 3.17
N ASN A 63 -28.98 9.54 2.01
CA ASN A 63 -30.23 8.99 1.50
C ASN A 63 -30.75 7.84 2.36
N GLY A 64 -29.88 6.99 2.91
CA GLY A 64 -30.27 5.93 3.83
C GLY A 64 -30.72 6.43 5.21
N LEU A 65 -30.15 7.54 5.70
CA LEU A 65 -30.53 8.17 6.97
C LEU A 65 -31.73 9.12 6.86
N MET A 66 -31.94 9.71 5.68
CA MET A 66 -33.07 10.63 5.41
C MET A 66 -34.24 9.94 4.67
N GLY A 67 -34.12 8.65 4.33
CA GLY A 67 -34.97 8.02 3.32
C GLY A 67 -35.28 6.53 3.54
N LEU A 68 -35.41 6.13 4.80
CA LEU A 68 -36.59 5.40 5.29
C LEU A 68 -37.26 6.29 6.35
#